data_AF-A0A661P2D7-F1
#
_entry.id   AF-A0A661P2D7-F1
#
_cell.length_a   1.000
_cell.length_b   1.000
_cell.length_c   1.000
_cell.angle_alpha   90.00
_cell.angle_beta   90.00
_cell.angle_gamma   90.00
#
_symmetry.space_group_name_H-M   'P 1'
#
loop_
_entity.id
_entity.type
_entity.pdbx_description
1 polymer ?
#
loop_
_entity_poly.entity_id
_entity_poly.type
_entity_poly.pdbx_seq_one_letter_code
_entity_poly.pdbx_strand_id
1 'polypeptide(L)'
;IVSSVPPSDPSSEPSGCLDPEPAGEDAAVSSPSSAQDEQAPASESPVPKHWAWLMALLVAAAGGTAVSLACAPARAGRPDILALIGGTYGLLLVGTVVWLARRGELRRQLTPSRGDISIGALLAVGTYMLATLGHHLLTPQGSVREPWILRLYLQVGDPVVTAAWQVGLAVMAIAAVEEIVWRGWVQGALSAAYGERRGWLMASALYGLAHLPTAMLLGDPSAGLNPLLPLAALGGGLIWGLLAWRFGRLAPSVFAHMLLSWAVIEYPIWRM
;
A
#
# COMPACT_ATOMS: atom_id res chain seq x y z
N ILE A 1 -53.64 -3.05 -0.76
CA ILE A 1 -53.63 -1.61 -1.12
C ILE A 1 -52.64 -1.47 -2.26
N VAL A 2 -53.15 -1.39 -3.48
CA VAL A 2 -52.41 -1.44 -4.74
C VAL A 2 -52.18 0.00 -5.17
N SER A 3 -50.92 0.43 -5.29
CA SER A 3 -50.56 1.78 -5.74
C SER A 3 -50.15 1.72 -7.21
N SER A 4 -50.96 2.35 -8.05
CA SER A 4 -50.82 2.50 -9.50
C SER A 4 -49.77 3.57 -9.87
N VAL A 5 -48.84 3.21 -10.75
CA VAL A 5 -47.88 4.11 -11.40
C VAL A 5 -48.48 4.64 -12.71
N PRO A 6 -48.43 5.96 -13.00
CA PRO A 6 -48.88 6.50 -14.28
C PRO A 6 -47.78 6.47 -15.38
N PRO A 7 -48.18 6.59 -16.67
CA PRO A 7 -47.34 6.29 -17.83
C PRO A 7 -46.43 7.44 -18.28
N SER A 8 -45.40 7.05 -19.02
CA SER A 8 -44.38 7.84 -19.72
C SER A 8 -44.93 8.65 -20.90
N ASP A 9 -44.44 9.89 -21.03
CA ASP A 9 -44.70 10.80 -22.15
C ASP A 9 -43.59 10.69 -23.23
N PRO A 10 -43.91 10.51 -24.52
CA PRO A 10 -42.97 10.59 -25.64
C PRO A 10 -43.31 11.76 -26.60
N SER A 11 -42.39 12.71 -26.78
CA SER A 11 -42.31 13.72 -27.87
C SER A 11 -41.35 14.84 -27.39
N SER A 12 -40.58 15.57 -28.17
CA SER A 12 -40.37 15.75 -29.61
C SER A 12 -39.09 16.60 -29.79
N GLU A 13 -38.48 16.49 -30.97
CA GLU A 13 -37.23 17.11 -31.45
C GLU A 13 -37.18 18.67 -31.41
N PRO A 14 -36.05 19.34 -31.70
CA PRO A 14 -35.74 19.59 -33.13
C PRO A 14 -34.26 19.49 -33.53
N SER A 15 -34.13 18.93 -34.74
CA SER A 15 -33.09 19.15 -35.74
C SER A 15 -32.83 20.65 -35.99
N GLY A 16 -31.57 21.07 -36.15
CA GLY A 16 -31.25 22.47 -36.42
C GLY A 16 -29.80 22.77 -36.83
N CYS A 17 -29.64 23.04 -38.13
CA CYS A 17 -28.66 23.91 -38.79
C CYS A 17 -27.16 23.57 -38.79
N LEU A 18 -26.77 23.03 -39.95
CA LEU A 18 -25.53 23.27 -40.69
C LEU A 18 -25.18 24.77 -40.74
N ASP A 19 -23.87 25.07 -40.73
CA ASP A 19 -23.28 26.18 -41.48
C ASP A 19 -21.77 25.92 -41.75
N PRO A 20 -21.19 26.58 -42.77
CA PRO A 20 -20.21 25.99 -43.67
C PRO A 20 -18.74 26.33 -43.38
N GLU A 21 -17.86 25.56 -44.03
CA GLU A 21 -16.44 25.87 -44.29
C GLU A 21 -16.23 27.29 -44.82
N PRO A 22 -15.15 27.96 -44.37
CA PRO A 22 -14.35 28.79 -45.24
C PRO A 22 -12.99 28.12 -45.51
N ALA A 23 -12.82 27.73 -46.79
CA ALA A 23 -11.52 27.60 -47.42
C ALA A 23 -10.78 28.95 -47.34
N GLY A 24 -9.51 28.90 -46.94
CA GLY A 24 -8.64 30.06 -46.82
C GLY A 24 -7.19 29.61 -46.87
N GLU A 25 -6.65 29.64 -48.09
CA GLU A 25 -5.28 29.44 -48.50
C GLU A 25 -4.24 30.31 -47.76
N ASP A 26 -3.00 29.80 -47.85
CA ASP A 26 -1.73 30.53 -47.94
C ASP A 26 -0.83 30.72 -46.70
N ALA A 27 0.32 30.05 -46.84
CA ALA A 27 1.66 30.58 -46.66
C ALA A 27 2.11 30.96 -45.24
N ALA A 28 2.90 30.06 -44.64
CA ALA A 28 4.34 30.33 -44.47
C ALA A 28 5.04 29.12 -43.84
N VAL A 29 5.93 28.53 -44.63
CA VAL A 29 7.05 27.71 -44.18
C VAL A 29 7.80 28.50 -43.10
N SER A 30 7.64 28.10 -41.84
CA SER A 30 8.56 28.43 -40.76
C SER A 30 9.21 27.12 -40.32
N SER A 31 10.52 27.06 -40.57
CA SER A 31 11.40 25.94 -40.27
C SER A 31 11.11 25.40 -38.86
N PRO A 32 11.04 24.07 -38.64
CA PRO A 32 11.04 23.53 -37.29
C PRO A 32 12.36 23.95 -36.66
N SER A 33 12.29 25.04 -35.88
CA SER A 33 13.33 25.51 -35.00
C SER A 33 13.80 24.27 -34.27
N SER A 34 15.03 23.90 -34.57
CA SER A 34 15.82 22.89 -33.88
C SER A 34 15.45 22.99 -32.42
N ALA A 35 14.62 22.04 -31.99
CA ALA A 35 14.33 21.78 -30.61
C ALA A 35 15.69 21.70 -29.93
N GLN A 36 16.08 22.83 -29.35
CA GLN A 36 16.98 22.82 -28.23
C GLN A 36 16.22 21.98 -27.24
N ASP A 37 16.53 20.68 -27.25
CA ASP A 37 16.53 19.84 -26.08
C ASP A 37 17.25 20.68 -25.03
N GLU A 38 16.48 21.55 -24.40
CA GLU A 38 16.78 22.22 -23.15
C GLU A 38 16.84 21.06 -22.18
N GLN A 39 17.99 20.38 -22.21
CA GLN A 39 18.44 19.38 -21.25
C GLN A 39 18.44 20.15 -19.95
N ALA A 40 17.26 20.18 -19.32
CA ALA A 40 17.07 20.70 -17.99
C ALA A 40 18.21 20.10 -17.17
N PRO A 41 19.11 20.94 -16.61
CA PRO A 41 20.36 20.48 -16.04
C PRO A 41 20.03 19.34 -15.09
N ALA A 42 20.66 18.18 -15.31
CA ALA A 42 20.38 16.96 -14.57
C ALA A 42 20.42 17.30 -13.09
N SER A 43 19.23 17.46 -12.49
CA SER A 43 19.11 17.97 -11.13
C SER A 43 19.79 16.94 -10.25
N GLU A 44 20.95 17.29 -9.68
CA GLU A 44 21.66 16.41 -8.77
C GLU A 44 20.67 15.90 -7.72
N SER A 45 20.67 14.58 -7.49
CA SER A 45 19.79 13.97 -6.49
C SER A 45 19.98 14.71 -5.17
N PRO A 46 18.92 15.32 -4.59
CA PRO A 46 19.05 16.12 -3.38
C PRO A 46 19.40 15.29 -2.14
N VAL A 47 19.36 13.95 -2.23
CA VAL A 47 19.68 13.03 -1.12
C VAL A 47 20.95 12.24 -1.47
N PRO A 48 22.04 12.39 -0.68
CA PRO A 48 23.20 11.53 -0.85
C PRO A 48 22.87 10.05 -0.59
N LYS A 49 23.44 9.15 -1.39
CA LYS A 49 23.14 7.71 -1.36
C LYS A 49 23.26 7.06 0.03
N HIS A 50 24.28 7.43 0.81
CA HIS A 50 24.49 6.87 2.15
C HIS A 50 23.40 7.31 3.14
N TRP A 51 22.88 8.52 3.02
CA TRP A 51 21.75 8.99 3.84
C TRP A 51 20.47 8.23 3.49
N ALA A 52 20.19 8.02 2.21
CA ALA A 52 19.01 7.24 1.78
C ALA A 52 19.03 5.83 2.38
N TRP A 53 20.18 5.15 2.36
CA TRP A 53 20.34 3.85 3.00
C TRP A 53 20.23 3.88 4.50
N LEU A 54 20.86 4.86 5.17
CA LEU A 54 20.76 4.99 6.63
C LEU A 54 19.30 5.11 7.07
N MET A 55 18.51 5.94 6.38
CA MET A 55 17.09 6.14 6.66
C MET A 55 16.29 4.86 6.40
N ALA A 56 16.53 4.21 5.26
CA ALA A 56 15.85 2.97 4.90
C ALA A 56 16.14 1.83 5.88
N LEU A 57 17.41 1.65 6.27
CA LEU A 57 17.83 0.63 7.22
C LEU A 57 17.34 0.93 8.64
N LEU A 58 17.31 2.19 9.07
CA LEU A 58 16.75 2.59 10.36
C LEU A 58 15.27 2.20 10.46
N VAL A 59 14.47 2.55 9.44
CA VAL A 59 13.04 2.20 9.38
C VAL A 59 12.86 0.68 9.34
N ALA A 60 13.61 -0.01 8.48
CA ALA A 60 13.54 -1.47 8.36
C ALA A 60 13.91 -2.17 9.67
N ALA A 61 14.96 -1.73 10.36
CA ALA A 61 15.39 -2.29 11.63
C ALA A 61 14.37 -2.01 12.74
N ALA A 62 13.84 -0.79 12.85
CA ALA A 62 12.84 -0.43 13.85
C ALA A 62 11.51 -1.19 13.64
N GLY A 63 10.97 -1.16 12.42
CA GLY A 63 9.75 -1.89 12.06
C GLY A 63 9.92 -3.39 12.21
N GLY A 64 11.01 -3.95 11.68
CA GLY A 64 11.31 -5.37 11.79
C GLY A 64 11.50 -5.83 13.24
N THR A 65 12.13 -5.02 14.09
CA THR A 65 12.23 -5.32 15.53
C THR A 65 10.87 -5.31 16.21
N ALA A 66 10.04 -4.29 15.95
CA ALA A 66 8.70 -4.20 16.54
C ALA A 66 7.81 -5.39 16.13
N VAL A 67 7.80 -5.74 14.85
CA VAL A 67 7.06 -6.89 14.33
C VAL A 67 7.61 -8.21 14.89
N SER A 68 8.94 -8.36 14.98
CA SER A 68 9.55 -9.55 15.59
C SER A 68 9.16 -9.73 17.05
N LEU A 69 9.20 -8.66 17.84
CA LEU A 69 8.76 -8.69 19.23
C LEU A 69 7.26 -8.97 19.36
N ALA A 70 6.44 -8.41 18.47
CA ALA A 70 5.00 -8.68 18.42
C ALA A 70 4.68 -10.13 18.07
N CYS A 71 5.43 -10.73 17.14
CA CYS A 71 5.26 -12.12 16.71
C CYS A 71 5.96 -13.15 17.62
N ALA A 72 6.58 -12.73 18.72
CA ALA A 72 7.19 -13.64 19.66
C ALA A 72 6.13 -14.59 20.24
N PRO A 73 6.35 -15.92 20.30
CA PRO A 73 5.34 -16.88 20.76
C PRO A 73 4.75 -16.56 22.15
N ALA A 74 5.57 -16.00 23.05
CA ALA A 74 5.15 -15.58 24.39
C ALA A 74 4.18 -14.38 24.40
N ARG A 75 3.97 -13.70 23.25
CA ARG A 75 3.09 -12.55 23.12
C ARG A 75 1.84 -12.80 22.27
N ALA A 76 1.66 -14.00 21.73
CA ALA A 76 0.51 -14.33 20.91
C ALA A 76 -0.80 -14.02 21.66
N GLY A 77 -1.70 -13.29 21.00
CA GLY A 77 -3.02 -12.92 21.52
C GLY A 77 -3.02 -11.81 22.57
N ARG A 78 -1.88 -11.19 22.88
CA ARG A 78 -1.83 -10.07 23.83
C ARG A 78 -2.22 -8.76 23.14
N PRO A 79 -3.03 -7.89 23.77
CA PRO A 79 -3.43 -6.61 23.18
C PRO A 79 -2.27 -5.59 23.08
N ASP A 80 -1.20 -5.78 23.86
CA ASP A 80 -0.03 -4.89 23.87
C ASP A 80 0.80 -4.95 22.57
N ILE A 81 0.64 -5.97 21.73
CA ILE A 81 1.34 -6.09 20.45
C ILE A 81 0.97 -4.97 19.48
N LEU A 82 -0.31 -4.55 19.45
CA LEU A 82 -0.77 -3.48 18.57
C LEU A 82 -0.22 -2.13 19.05
N ALA A 83 -0.15 -1.92 20.36
CA ALA A 83 0.47 -0.74 20.94
C ALA A 83 1.98 -0.67 20.62
N LEU A 84 2.68 -1.81 20.64
CA LEU A 84 4.09 -1.88 20.27
C LEU A 84 4.33 -1.50 18.80
N ILE A 85 3.58 -2.12 17.87
CA ILE A 85 3.73 -1.85 16.43
C ILE A 85 3.27 -0.41 16.14
N GLY A 86 2.08 -0.03 16.61
CA GLY A 86 1.51 1.30 16.38
C GLY A 86 2.33 2.42 17.01
N GLY A 87 2.88 2.21 18.21
CA GLY A 87 3.79 3.18 18.85
C GLY A 87 5.08 3.36 18.07
N THR A 88 5.68 2.27 17.57
CA THR A 88 6.90 2.32 16.75
C THR A 88 6.65 3.09 15.45
N TYR A 89 5.61 2.73 14.71
CA TYR A 89 5.27 3.41 13.46
C TYR A 89 4.76 4.83 13.67
N GLY A 90 4.11 5.14 14.79
CA GLY A 90 3.72 6.50 15.17
C GLY A 90 4.93 7.42 15.36
N LEU A 91 6.01 6.93 15.98
CA LEU A 91 7.27 7.69 16.08
C LEU A 91 7.92 7.88 14.72
N LEU A 92 7.98 6.83 13.89
CA LEU A 92 8.51 6.92 12.53
C LEU A 92 7.69 7.87 11.66
N LEU A 93 6.36 7.92 11.84
CA LEU A 93 5.47 8.84 11.12
C LEU A 93 5.83 10.29 11.38
N VAL A 94 6.13 10.67 12.63
CA VAL A 94 6.57 12.03 12.96
C VAL A 94 7.81 12.38 12.14
N GLY A 95 8.78 11.46 12.07
CA GLY A 95 9.98 11.60 11.22
C GLY A 95 9.64 11.76 9.74
N THR A 96 8.75 10.92 9.21
CA THR A 96 8.25 11.00 7.82
C THR A 96 7.59 12.33 7.52
N VAL A 97 6.71 12.82 8.39
CA VAL A 97 6.00 14.09 8.21
C VAL A 97 6.99 15.26 8.20
N VAL A 98 7.94 15.29 9.12
CA VAL A 98 9.00 16.32 9.14
C VAL A 98 9.84 16.26 7.87
N TRP A 99 10.22 15.06 7.41
CA TRP A 99 10.98 14.88 6.18
C TRP A 99 10.22 15.38 4.95
N LEU A 100 8.94 15.00 4.80
CA LEU A 100 8.07 15.45 3.70
C LEU A 100 7.82 16.95 3.73
N ALA A 101 7.63 17.53 4.93
CA ALA A 101 7.39 18.96 5.10
C ALA A 101 8.61 19.79 4.69
N ARG A 102 9.82 19.38 5.10
CA ARG A 102 11.08 20.05 4.74
C ARG A 102 11.36 20.06 3.23
N ARG A 103 10.77 19.11 2.50
CA ARG A 103 10.86 19.01 1.03
C ARG A 103 9.72 19.71 0.30
N GLY A 104 8.75 20.28 1.02
CA GLY A 104 7.55 20.86 0.41
C GLY A 104 6.62 19.82 -0.23
N GLU A 105 6.79 18.54 0.07
CA GLU A 105 6.07 17.44 -0.59
C GLU A 105 4.85 16.94 0.20
N LEU A 106 4.75 17.29 1.49
CA LEU A 106 3.73 16.76 2.40
C LEU A 106 2.31 16.87 1.84
N ARG A 107 1.90 18.08 1.43
CA ARG A 107 0.55 18.31 0.90
C ARG A 107 0.33 17.52 -0.40
N ARG A 108 1.31 17.54 -1.31
CA ARG A 108 1.22 16.84 -2.61
C ARG A 108 1.03 15.34 -2.42
N GLN A 109 1.79 14.74 -1.49
CA GLN A 109 1.76 13.30 -1.28
C GLN A 109 0.53 12.81 -0.51
N LEU A 110 0.00 13.60 0.43
CA LEU A 110 -1.11 13.17 1.30
C LEU A 110 -2.50 13.65 0.84
N THR A 111 -2.59 14.59 -0.10
CA THR A 111 -3.90 15.08 -0.58
C THR A 111 -4.54 14.04 -1.51
N PRO A 112 -5.70 13.47 -1.16
CA PRO A 112 -6.41 12.56 -2.05
C PRO A 112 -6.89 13.28 -3.31
N SER A 113 -6.84 12.60 -4.44
CA SER A 113 -7.46 13.03 -5.70
C SER A 113 -8.73 12.24 -6.01
N ARG A 114 -9.52 12.72 -6.98
CA ARG A 114 -10.71 12.01 -7.46
C ARG A 114 -10.32 10.61 -7.95
N GLY A 115 -11.00 9.59 -7.44
CA GLY A 115 -10.79 8.19 -7.81
C GLY A 115 -9.75 7.44 -6.97
N ASP A 116 -8.93 8.11 -6.16
CA ASP A 116 -7.90 7.44 -5.34
C ASP A 116 -8.51 6.41 -4.38
N ILE A 117 -9.66 6.74 -3.77
CA ILE A 117 -10.40 5.83 -2.89
C ILE A 117 -10.90 4.60 -3.66
N SER A 118 -11.48 4.80 -4.84
CA SER A 118 -11.99 3.69 -5.67
C SER A 118 -10.86 2.78 -6.13
N ILE A 119 -9.72 3.35 -6.54
CA ILE A 119 -8.52 2.58 -6.91
C ILE A 119 -8.00 1.79 -5.70
N GLY A 120 -7.92 2.44 -4.53
CA GLY A 120 -7.52 1.79 -3.29
C GLY A 120 -8.43 0.62 -2.93
N ALA A 121 -9.75 0.80 -2.99
CA ALA A 121 -10.73 -0.25 -2.71
C ALA A 121 -10.64 -1.42 -3.70
N LEU A 122 -10.55 -1.15 -5.01
CA LEU A 122 -10.39 -2.20 -6.03
C LEU A 122 -9.12 -3.02 -5.82
N LEU A 123 -8.01 -2.36 -5.45
CA LEU A 123 -6.78 -3.09 -5.15
C LEU A 123 -6.79 -3.80 -3.80
N ALA A 124 -7.51 -3.29 -2.81
CA ALA A 124 -7.75 -4.03 -1.57
C ALA A 124 -8.48 -5.35 -1.86
N VAL A 125 -9.53 -5.33 -2.69
CA VAL A 125 -10.23 -6.54 -3.14
C VAL A 125 -9.27 -7.47 -3.90
N GLY A 126 -8.53 -6.95 -4.88
CA GLY A 126 -7.59 -7.78 -5.67
C GLY A 126 -6.50 -8.42 -4.81
N THR A 127 -5.93 -7.69 -3.85
CA THR A 127 -4.92 -8.22 -2.92
C THR A 127 -5.51 -9.19 -1.91
N TYR A 128 -6.74 -8.99 -1.45
CA TYR A 128 -7.44 -9.95 -0.60
C TYR A 128 -7.72 -11.26 -1.33
N MET A 129 -8.17 -11.19 -2.58
CA MET A 129 -8.35 -12.37 -3.44
C MET A 129 -7.01 -13.11 -3.67
N LEU A 130 -5.92 -12.37 -3.89
CA LEU A 130 -4.59 -12.96 -4.04
C LEU A 130 -4.12 -13.63 -2.74
N ALA A 131 -4.37 -13.03 -1.58
CA ALA A 131 -4.07 -13.63 -0.28
C ALA A 131 -4.89 -14.90 -0.04
N THR A 132 -6.17 -14.90 -0.41
CA THR A 132 -7.07 -16.06 -0.34
C THR A 132 -6.59 -17.19 -1.26
N LEU A 133 -6.23 -16.87 -2.50
CA LEU A 133 -5.63 -17.82 -3.43
C LEU A 133 -4.32 -18.39 -2.86
N GLY A 134 -3.46 -17.52 -2.29
CA GLY A 134 -2.24 -17.93 -1.62
C GLY A 134 -2.50 -18.92 -0.47
N HIS A 135 -3.52 -18.68 0.35
CA HIS A 135 -3.95 -19.60 1.40
C HIS A 135 -4.34 -20.98 0.84
N HIS A 136 -5.21 -21.02 -0.19
CA HIS A 136 -5.63 -22.28 -0.80
C HIS A 136 -4.46 -23.07 -1.43
N LEU A 137 -3.45 -22.39 -1.96
CA LEU A 137 -2.30 -23.02 -2.61
C LEU A 137 -1.20 -23.43 -1.61
N LEU A 138 -0.92 -22.60 -0.61
CA LEU A 138 0.23 -22.76 0.28
C LEU A 138 -0.12 -23.46 1.59
N THR A 139 -1.34 -23.26 2.09
CA THR A 139 -1.80 -23.75 3.40
C THR A 139 -3.21 -24.35 3.31
N PRO A 140 -3.48 -25.30 2.40
CA PRO A 140 -4.80 -25.91 2.32
C PRO A 140 -5.18 -26.61 3.63
N GLN A 141 -6.48 -26.63 3.94
CA GLN A 141 -7.02 -27.28 5.15
C GLN A 141 -6.63 -28.76 5.19
N GLY A 142 -6.22 -29.25 6.37
CA GLY A 142 -5.73 -30.61 6.59
C GLY A 142 -4.29 -30.87 6.15
N SER A 143 -3.60 -29.87 5.59
CA SER A 143 -2.19 -30.02 5.21
C SER A 143 -1.22 -29.79 6.37
N VAL A 144 -0.01 -30.31 6.25
CA VAL A 144 1.09 -30.05 7.20
C VAL A 144 1.39 -28.55 7.34
N ARG A 145 1.01 -27.72 6.36
CA ARG A 145 1.26 -26.27 6.34
C ARG A 145 0.11 -25.44 6.88
N GLU A 146 -1.05 -26.02 7.16
CA GLU A 146 -2.18 -25.33 7.79
C GLU A 146 -1.78 -24.56 9.07
N PRO A 147 -0.88 -25.07 9.95
CA PRO A 147 -0.41 -24.31 11.10
C PRO A 147 0.22 -22.95 10.79
N TRP A 148 0.77 -22.75 9.58
CA TRP A 148 1.37 -21.46 9.20
C TRP A 148 0.35 -20.33 9.22
N ILE A 149 -0.86 -20.53 8.65
CA ILE A 149 -1.89 -19.50 8.64
C ILE A 149 -2.51 -19.34 10.03
N LEU A 150 -2.73 -20.45 10.75
CA LEU A 150 -3.29 -20.40 12.11
C LEU A 150 -2.41 -19.61 13.07
N ARG A 151 -1.08 -19.79 13.01
CA ARG A 151 -0.11 -19.05 13.86
C ARG A 151 -0.10 -17.55 13.59
N LEU A 152 -0.44 -17.10 12.38
CA LEU A 152 -0.63 -15.67 12.10
C LEU A 152 -1.85 -15.13 12.84
N TYR A 153 -3.00 -15.80 12.71
CA TYR A 153 -4.23 -15.35 13.37
C TYR A 153 -4.15 -15.43 14.90
N LEU A 154 -3.43 -16.42 15.44
CA LEU A 154 -3.16 -16.50 16.88
C LEU A 154 -2.41 -15.28 17.43
N GLN A 155 -1.64 -14.55 16.61
CA GLN A 155 -0.99 -13.32 17.09
C GLN A 155 -2.03 -12.27 17.48
N VAL A 156 -3.09 -12.14 16.70
CA VAL A 156 -4.12 -11.11 16.89
C VAL A 156 -5.10 -11.48 18.02
N GLY A 157 -5.09 -12.73 18.48
CA GLY A 157 -5.98 -13.26 19.52
C GLY A 157 -7.22 -13.91 18.92
N ASP A 158 -8.20 -14.27 19.77
CA ASP A 158 -9.49 -14.79 19.28
C ASP A 158 -10.39 -13.62 18.86
N PRO A 159 -10.60 -13.40 17.55
CA PRO A 159 -11.43 -12.31 17.05
C PRO A 159 -12.93 -12.52 17.36
N VAL A 160 -13.35 -13.73 17.76
CA VAL A 160 -14.75 -13.99 18.13
C VAL A 160 -15.04 -13.55 19.57
N VAL A 161 -14.03 -13.59 20.44
CA VAL A 161 -14.16 -13.23 21.86
C VAL A 161 -13.80 -11.77 22.12
N THR A 162 -12.91 -11.20 21.32
CA THR A 162 -12.58 -9.77 21.34
C THR A 162 -13.43 -9.00 20.34
N ALA A 163 -13.66 -7.71 20.57
CA ALA A 163 -14.37 -6.85 19.62
C ALA A 163 -13.59 -6.75 18.29
N ALA A 164 -13.80 -7.72 17.38
CA ALA A 164 -13.07 -7.87 16.11
C ALA A 164 -12.95 -6.55 15.35
N TRP A 165 -14.04 -5.79 15.31
CA TRP A 165 -14.08 -4.49 14.66
C TRP A 165 -13.11 -3.47 15.28
N GLN A 166 -12.90 -3.46 16.60
CA GLN A 166 -11.93 -2.57 17.27
C GLN A 166 -10.49 -2.93 16.88
N VAL A 167 -10.20 -4.23 16.88
CA VAL A 167 -8.89 -4.75 16.46
C VAL A 167 -8.67 -4.45 14.98
N GLY A 168 -9.67 -4.67 14.13
CA GLY A 168 -9.64 -4.35 12.71
C GLY A 168 -9.41 -2.86 12.46
N LEU A 169 -10.08 -1.96 13.19
CA LEU A 169 -9.84 -0.51 13.10
C LEU A 169 -8.43 -0.12 13.55
N ALA A 170 -7.91 -0.73 14.62
CA ALA A 170 -6.55 -0.48 15.09
C ALA A 170 -5.51 -0.94 14.07
N VAL A 171 -5.66 -2.15 13.53
CA VAL A 171 -4.79 -2.70 12.47
C VAL A 171 -4.87 -1.85 11.20
N MET A 172 -6.06 -1.40 10.82
CA MET A 172 -6.27 -0.47 9.70
C MET A 172 -5.50 0.84 9.91
N ALA A 173 -5.58 1.44 11.09
CA ALA A 173 -4.86 2.67 11.41
C ALA A 173 -3.33 2.46 11.36
N ILE A 174 -2.84 1.34 11.91
CA ILE A 174 -1.42 0.98 11.86
C ILE A 174 -0.96 0.82 10.40
N ALA A 175 -1.72 0.11 9.57
CA ALA A 175 -1.44 -0.08 8.15
C ALA A 175 -1.35 1.26 7.39
N ALA A 176 -2.23 2.22 7.70
CA ALA A 176 -2.16 3.56 7.12
C ALA A 176 -0.83 4.25 7.43
N VAL A 177 -0.42 4.20 8.70
CA VAL A 177 0.82 4.83 9.18
C VAL A 177 2.04 4.14 8.60
N GLU A 178 2.06 2.81 8.61
CA GLU A 178 3.11 1.99 8.01
C GLU A 178 3.30 2.34 6.53
N GLU A 179 2.21 2.43 5.76
CA GLU A 179 2.27 2.77 4.34
C GLU A 179 2.82 4.19 4.11
N ILE A 180 2.42 5.18 4.94
CA ILE A 180 2.99 6.53 4.87
C ILE A 180 4.49 6.50 5.15
N VAL A 181 4.96 5.74 6.14
CA VAL A 181 6.38 5.62 6.48
C VAL A 181 7.17 4.95 5.35
N TRP A 182 6.70 3.80 4.85
CA TRP A 182 7.44 3.05 3.83
C TRP A 182 7.43 3.75 2.47
N ARG A 183 6.31 4.34 2.04
CA ARG A 183 6.23 5.01 0.74
C ARG A 183 6.68 6.45 0.77
N GLY A 184 6.26 7.18 1.80
CA GLY A 184 6.65 8.56 1.99
C GLY A 184 8.14 8.67 2.28
N TRP A 185 8.67 7.88 3.21
CA TRP A 185 10.05 8.05 3.67
C TRP A 185 11.05 7.12 2.97
N VAL A 186 10.87 5.81 3.11
CA VAL A 186 11.87 4.83 2.64
C VAL A 186 11.96 4.81 1.10
N GLN A 187 10.82 4.60 0.44
CA GLN A 187 10.75 4.62 -1.02
C GLN A 187 11.12 6.01 -1.56
N GLY A 188 10.60 7.08 -0.97
CA GLY A 188 10.94 8.46 -1.37
C GLY A 188 12.45 8.75 -1.31
N ALA A 189 13.13 8.37 -0.23
CA ALA A 189 14.57 8.58 -0.08
C ALA A 189 15.39 7.74 -1.07
N LEU A 190 15.02 6.47 -1.28
CA LEU A 190 15.69 5.59 -2.23
C LEU A 190 15.43 6.00 -3.69
N SER A 191 14.20 6.43 -4.01
CA SER A 191 13.83 6.97 -5.32
C SER A 191 14.63 8.24 -5.64
N ALA A 192 14.79 9.14 -4.67
CA ALA A 192 15.63 10.33 -4.86
C ALA A 192 17.07 9.94 -5.21
N ALA A 193 17.67 9.00 -4.46
CA ALA A 193 19.07 8.63 -4.61
C ALA A 193 19.39 7.70 -5.81
N TYR A 194 18.43 6.87 -6.25
CA TYR A 194 18.66 5.80 -7.24
C TYR A 194 17.70 5.83 -8.44
N GLY A 195 16.75 6.76 -8.47
CA GLY A 195 15.67 6.84 -9.45
C GLY A 195 14.45 5.99 -9.06
N GLU A 196 13.28 6.38 -9.55
CA GLU A 196 11.98 5.87 -9.10
C GLU A 196 11.85 4.35 -9.16
N ARG A 197 12.17 3.73 -10.31
CA ARG A 197 12.03 2.29 -10.51
C ARG A 197 12.93 1.50 -9.55
N ARG A 198 14.17 1.95 -9.34
CA ARG A 198 15.11 1.27 -8.43
C ARG A 198 14.70 1.51 -6.98
N GLY A 199 14.34 2.73 -6.61
CA GLY A 199 13.86 3.08 -5.28
C GLY A 199 12.66 2.24 -4.84
N TRP A 200 11.67 2.08 -5.72
CA TRP A 200 10.51 1.21 -5.50
C TRP A 200 10.91 -0.26 -5.23
N LEU A 201 11.74 -0.85 -6.10
CA LEU A 201 12.14 -2.25 -5.95
C LEU A 201 12.96 -2.46 -4.68
N MET A 202 13.88 -1.54 -4.36
CA MET A 202 14.72 -1.59 -3.17
C MET A 202 13.88 -1.45 -1.89
N ALA A 203 12.93 -0.50 -1.86
CA ALA A 203 12.03 -0.33 -0.72
C ALA A 203 11.13 -1.55 -0.51
N SER A 204 10.62 -2.15 -1.58
CA SER A 204 9.81 -3.37 -1.53
C SER A 204 10.60 -4.56 -0.99
N ALA A 205 11.85 -4.72 -1.42
CA ALA A 205 12.75 -5.75 -0.92
C ALA A 205 13.05 -5.56 0.57
N LEU A 206 13.36 -4.32 0.99
CA LEU A 206 13.60 -4.00 2.40
C LEU A 206 12.36 -4.24 3.28
N TYR A 207 11.17 -3.96 2.76
CA TYR A 207 9.92 -4.21 3.47
C TYR A 207 9.69 -5.71 3.73
N GLY A 208 9.91 -6.55 2.72
CA GLY A 208 9.91 -8.01 2.89
C GLY A 208 10.99 -8.50 3.85
N LEU A 209 12.22 -7.96 3.76
CA LEU A 209 13.33 -8.31 4.64
C LEU A 209 13.08 -7.92 6.10
N ALA A 210 12.44 -6.78 6.37
CA ALA A 210 12.06 -6.36 7.71
C ALA A 210 11.13 -7.38 8.40
N HIS A 211 10.35 -8.12 7.60
CA HIS A 211 9.45 -9.17 8.10
C HIS A 211 10.12 -10.54 8.19
N LEU A 212 11.32 -10.75 7.64
CA LEU A 212 11.97 -12.06 7.57
C LEU A 212 12.07 -12.80 8.94
N PRO A 213 12.37 -12.14 10.08
CA PRO A 213 12.41 -12.84 11.37
C PRO A 213 11.08 -13.52 11.75
N THR A 214 9.95 -13.01 11.25
CA THR A 214 8.63 -13.60 11.51
C THR A 214 8.51 -15.02 10.97
N ALA A 215 9.28 -15.38 9.93
CA ALA A 215 9.28 -16.75 9.42
C ALA A 215 9.82 -17.77 10.42
N MET A 216 10.79 -17.37 11.24
CA MET A 216 11.32 -18.21 12.30
C MET A 216 10.38 -18.21 13.52
N LEU A 217 9.90 -17.03 13.92
CA LEU A 217 9.07 -16.87 15.11
C LEU A 217 7.68 -17.51 14.99
N LEU A 218 7.12 -17.49 13.78
CA LEU A 218 5.82 -18.08 13.46
C LEU A 218 5.95 -19.47 12.82
N GLY A 219 7.16 -20.03 12.80
CA GLY A 219 7.41 -21.38 12.31
C GLY A 219 6.70 -22.44 13.13
N ASP A 220 6.56 -23.63 12.55
CA ASP A 220 5.96 -24.79 13.20
C ASP A 220 6.94 -25.97 13.19
N PRO A 221 7.05 -26.77 14.27
CA PRO A 221 7.94 -27.93 14.29
C PRO A 221 7.68 -28.95 13.17
N SER A 222 6.42 -29.08 12.72
CA SER A 222 6.04 -30.01 11.66
C SER A 222 6.16 -29.41 10.25
N ALA A 223 5.90 -28.11 10.11
CA ALA A 223 5.85 -27.42 8.81
C ALA A 223 7.13 -26.66 8.46
N GLY A 224 8.02 -26.40 9.43
CA GLY A 224 9.21 -25.59 9.29
C GLY A 224 8.93 -24.08 9.36
N LEU A 225 9.79 -23.28 8.71
CA LEU A 225 9.68 -21.82 8.66
C LEU A 225 8.36 -21.39 8.01
N ASN A 226 7.76 -20.31 8.49
CA ASN A 226 6.50 -19.77 8.01
C ASN A 226 6.72 -18.59 7.05
N PRO A 227 6.73 -18.79 5.72
CA PRO A 227 7.11 -17.74 4.78
C PRO A 227 5.98 -16.73 4.52
N LEU A 228 4.77 -16.93 5.07
CA LEU A 228 3.58 -16.21 4.64
C LEU A 228 3.70 -14.70 4.83
N LEU A 229 4.09 -14.25 6.02
CA LEU A 229 4.16 -12.81 6.31
C LEU A 229 5.29 -12.09 5.56
N PRO A 230 6.52 -12.64 5.44
CA PRO A 230 7.55 -12.05 4.58
C PRO A 230 7.15 -11.99 3.09
N LEU A 231 6.50 -13.04 2.58
CA LEU A 231 6.02 -13.06 1.19
C LEU A 231 4.88 -12.06 0.96
N ALA A 232 3.94 -11.97 1.90
CA ALA A 232 2.87 -10.98 1.86
C ALA A 232 3.43 -9.56 1.92
N ALA A 233 4.41 -9.29 2.80
CA ALA A 233 5.09 -8.01 2.89
C ALA A 233 5.83 -7.67 1.58
N LEU A 234 6.57 -8.61 0.98
CA LEU A 234 7.23 -8.36 -0.31
C LEU A 234 6.21 -8.09 -1.43
N GLY A 235 5.14 -8.89 -1.52
CA GLY A 235 4.08 -8.74 -2.52
C GLY A 235 3.32 -7.41 -2.38
N GLY A 236 2.87 -7.07 -1.17
CA GLY A 236 2.27 -5.77 -0.86
C GLY A 236 3.25 -4.62 -1.10
N GLY A 237 4.51 -4.83 -0.74
CA GLY A 237 5.66 -3.99 -1.09
C GLY A 237 5.66 -3.55 -2.54
N LEU A 238 5.62 -4.53 -3.43
CA LEU A 238 5.62 -4.33 -4.88
C LEU A 238 4.34 -3.64 -5.36
N ILE A 239 3.17 -4.12 -4.95
CA ILE A 239 1.87 -3.62 -5.43
C ILE A 239 1.64 -2.17 -4.99
N TRP A 240 1.75 -1.90 -3.69
CA TRP A 240 1.48 -0.58 -3.13
C TRP A 240 2.60 0.42 -3.44
N GLY A 241 3.85 -0.06 -3.52
CA GLY A 241 4.97 0.74 -3.98
C GLY A 241 4.81 1.20 -5.44
N LEU A 242 4.26 0.34 -6.29
CA LEU A 242 3.94 0.68 -7.68
C LEU A 242 2.85 1.74 -7.76
N LEU A 243 1.83 1.70 -6.90
CA LEU A 243 0.81 2.75 -6.80
C LEU A 243 1.42 4.09 -6.44
N ALA A 244 2.21 4.12 -5.36
CA ALA A 244 2.86 5.35 -4.91
C ALA A 244 3.74 5.96 -6.01
N TRP A 245 4.49 5.12 -6.73
CA TRP A 245 5.28 5.54 -7.89
C TRP A 245 4.40 6.04 -9.05
N ARG A 246 3.39 5.26 -9.47
CA ARG A 246 2.58 5.54 -10.66
C ARG A 246 1.71 6.80 -10.52
N PHE A 247 1.21 7.08 -9.32
CA PHE A 247 0.34 8.21 -9.05
C PHE A 247 1.08 9.41 -8.44
N GLY A 248 2.30 9.22 -7.95
CA GLY A 248 3.09 10.29 -7.32
C GLY A 248 2.47 10.82 -6.02
N ARG A 249 1.58 10.03 -5.39
CA ARG A 249 0.87 10.33 -4.14
C ARG A 249 0.53 9.05 -3.39
N LEU A 250 0.31 9.17 -2.09
CA LEU A 250 0.18 8.02 -1.18
C LEU A 250 -1.26 7.56 -0.95
N ALA A 251 -2.24 8.41 -1.22
CA ALA A 251 -3.64 8.11 -0.89
C ALA A 251 -4.12 6.74 -1.44
N PRO A 252 -3.93 6.39 -2.74
CA PRO A 252 -4.38 5.09 -3.25
C PRO A 252 -3.74 3.89 -2.52
N SER A 253 -2.44 3.96 -2.21
CA SER A 253 -1.73 2.87 -1.55
C SER A 253 -2.12 2.75 -0.08
N VAL A 254 -2.25 3.89 0.62
CA VAL A 254 -2.73 3.96 2.00
C VAL A 254 -4.12 3.33 2.12
N PHE A 255 -5.07 3.72 1.27
CA PHE A 255 -6.41 3.13 1.29
C PHE A 255 -6.41 1.63 0.97
N ALA A 256 -5.61 1.19 -0.02
CA ALA A 256 -5.53 -0.23 -0.36
C ALA A 256 -5.01 -1.08 0.82
N HIS A 257 -3.93 -0.63 1.47
CA HIS A 257 -3.33 -1.34 2.59
C HIS A 257 -4.27 -1.32 3.82
N MET A 258 -4.84 -0.17 4.16
CA MET A 258 -5.85 -0.05 5.23
C MET A 258 -6.98 -1.06 5.08
N LEU A 259 -7.62 -1.07 3.91
CA LEU A 259 -8.78 -1.91 3.65
C LEU A 259 -8.42 -3.40 3.61
N LEU A 260 -7.26 -3.76 3.04
CA LEU A 260 -6.79 -5.14 3.08
C LEU A 260 -6.59 -5.60 4.53
N SER A 261 -5.85 -4.82 5.33
CA SER A 261 -5.51 -5.20 6.69
C SER A 261 -6.75 -5.28 7.58
N TRP A 262 -7.74 -4.41 7.39
CA TRP A 262 -9.06 -4.55 8.02
C TRP A 262 -9.78 -5.83 7.56
N ALA A 263 -9.86 -6.08 6.25
CA ALA A 263 -10.59 -7.21 5.69
C ALA A 263 -10.02 -8.57 6.12
N VAL A 264 -8.70 -8.69 6.26
CA VAL A 264 -8.05 -9.93 6.76
C VAL A 264 -8.44 -10.22 8.22
N ILE A 265 -8.70 -9.19 9.03
CA ILE A 265 -9.17 -9.37 10.41
C ILE A 265 -10.67 -9.67 10.46
N GLU A 266 -11.49 -8.90 9.74
CA GLU A 266 -12.96 -9.02 9.77
C GLU A 266 -13.45 -10.30 9.06
N TYR A 267 -12.75 -10.71 8.00
CA TYR A 267 -13.05 -11.89 7.20
C TYR A 267 -11.82 -12.81 7.20
N PRO A 268 -11.59 -13.60 8.28
CA PRO A 268 -10.40 -14.41 8.42
C PRO A 268 -10.30 -15.46 7.31
N ILE A 269 -9.25 -15.36 6.50
CA ILE A 269 -9.00 -16.22 5.33
C ILE A 269 -8.91 -17.70 5.73
N TRP A 270 -8.44 -18.01 6.94
CA TRP A 270 -8.31 -19.41 7.41
C TRP A 270 -9.63 -20.16 7.55
N ARG A 271 -10.78 -19.45 7.54
CA ARG A 271 -12.11 -20.05 7.64
C ARG A 271 -12.74 -20.40 6.28
N MET A 272 -12.09 -20.00 5.19
CA MET A 272 -12.55 -20.24 3.82
C MET A 272 -11.96 -21.56 3.29
#